data_AF-A0AAV4GN18-F1
#
_entry.id   AF-A0AAV4GN18-F1
#
_cell.length_a   1.000
_cell.length_b   1.000
_cell.length_c   1.000
_cell.angle_alpha   90.00
_cell.angle_beta   90.00
_cell.angle_gamma   90.00
#
_symmetry.space_group_name_H-M   'P 1'
#
loop_
_entity.id
_entity.type
_entity.pdbx_description
1 polymer ?
#
loop_
_entity_poly.entity_id
_entity_poly.type
_entity_poly.pdbx_seq_one_letter_code
_entity_poly.pdbx_strand_id
1 'polypeptide(L)'
;MEFDAISQLADAIRQQTLVAAQATPVTTPTHVAAVAFKAPQFWQTNAKAWFLRLEAAFATHTPPISQDTTKFHHVVQLLDSTTSRRVQAVMENPPPSGKYEALKAALLNAYEATQLQKDSALLSLNGLGDRKPSELL
;
A
#
# COMPACT_ATOMS: atom_id res chain seq x y z
N MET A 1 -75.85 -25.51 -1.76
CA MET A 1 -74.62 -26.18 -1.29
C MET A 1 -73.44 -25.34 -1.78
N GLU A 2 -73.37 -24.06 -1.38
CA GLU A 2 -72.55 -23.03 -2.07
C GLU A 2 -71.94 -21.97 -1.13
N PHE A 3 -72.07 -22.13 0.19
CA PHE A 3 -71.55 -21.15 1.17
C PHE A 3 -70.17 -21.50 1.74
N ASP A 4 -69.66 -22.70 1.45
CA ASP A 4 -68.37 -23.18 2.00
C ASP A 4 -67.16 -22.56 1.26
N ALA A 5 -67.30 -22.30 -0.05
CA ALA A 5 -66.20 -21.84 -0.89
C ALA A 5 -65.70 -20.42 -0.58
N ILE A 6 -66.59 -19.53 -0.08
CA ILE A 6 -66.22 -18.13 0.21
C ILE A 6 -65.49 -18.02 1.55
N SER A 7 -65.90 -18.81 2.55
CA SER A 7 -65.17 -18.91 3.83
C SER A 7 -63.79 -19.54 3.64
N GLN A 8 -63.69 -20.55 2.76
CA GLN A 8 -62.41 -21.20 2.47
C GLN A 8 -61.46 -20.27 1.71
N LEU A 9 -61.97 -19.39 0.84
CA LEU A 9 -61.18 -18.37 0.14
C LEU A 9 -60.72 -17.25 1.10
N ALA A 10 -61.56 -16.87 2.08
CA ALA A 10 -61.20 -15.86 3.08
C ALA A 10 -60.15 -16.36 4.09
N ASP A 11 -60.14 -17.66 4.40
CA ASP A 11 -59.09 -18.29 5.22
C ASP A 11 -57.78 -18.46 4.42
N ALA A 12 -57.88 -18.82 3.14
CA ALA A 12 -56.71 -18.93 2.25
C ALA A 12 -55.94 -17.60 2.11
N ILE A 13 -56.64 -16.46 2.04
CA ILE A 13 -55.99 -15.14 2.00
C ILE A 13 -55.32 -14.80 3.34
N ARG A 14 -55.92 -15.21 4.47
CA ARG A 14 -55.32 -15.04 5.81
C ARG A 14 -54.06 -15.89 6.00
N GLN A 15 -54.07 -17.13 5.51
CA GLN A 15 -52.94 -18.06 5.57
C GLN A 15 -51.78 -17.64 4.65
N GLN A 16 -52.06 -16.93 3.55
CA GLN A 16 -51.01 -16.40 2.66
C GLN A 16 -50.32 -15.12 3.17
N THR A 17 -50.81 -14.51 4.26
CA THR A 17 -50.24 -13.25 4.81
C THR A 17 -49.27 -13.49 5.98
N LEU A 18 -48.98 -14.75 6.36
CA LEU A 18 -48.12 -15.05 7.51
C LEU A 18 -46.98 -16.02 7.18
N VAL A 19 -46.18 -15.70 6.15
CA VAL A 19 -44.84 -16.29 6.00
C VAL A 19 -43.81 -15.18 5.82
N ALA A 20 -43.02 -15.03 6.87
CA ALA A 20 -41.74 -14.34 6.92
C ALA A 20 -41.77 -12.81 6.74
N ALA A 21 -42.21 -12.15 7.82
CA ALA A 21 -41.39 -11.09 8.41
C ALA A 21 -39.97 -11.62 8.70
N GLN A 22 -39.14 -11.67 7.68
CA GLN A 22 -37.71 -11.55 7.84
C GLN A 22 -37.39 -10.27 7.08
N ALA A 23 -37.22 -9.19 7.85
CA ALA A 23 -36.34 -8.12 7.41
C ALA A 23 -34.99 -8.80 7.14
N THR A 24 -34.79 -9.24 5.90
CA THR A 24 -33.44 -9.42 5.41
C THR A 24 -32.80 -8.05 5.63
N PRO A 25 -31.75 -7.90 6.47
CA PRO A 25 -30.87 -6.79 6.20
C PRO A 25 -30.52 -6.97 4.74
N VAL A 26 -30.91 -6.00 3.91
CA VAL A 26 -30.23 -5.79 2.64
C VAL A 26 -28.82 -5.38 3.02
N THR A 27 -28.04 -6.34 3.52
CA THR A 27 -26.62 -6.37 3.37
C THR A 27 -26.46 -6.56 1.87
N THR A 28 -26.64 -5.46 1.13
CA THR A 28 -25.74 -5.19 0.02
C THR A 28 -24.39 -5.64 0.56
N PRO A 29 -23.75 -6.69 -0.02
CA PRO A 29 -22.33 -6.81 0.19
C PRO A 29 -21.85 -5.44 -0.24
N THR A 30 -21.45 -4.62 0.74
CA THR A 30 -20.70 -3.42 0.45
C THR A 30 -19.50 -4.04 -0.20
N HIS A 31 -19.53 -4.08 -1.53
CA HIS A 31 -18.40 -4.49 -2.33
C HIS A 31 -17.48 -3.32 -2.08
N VAL A 32 -16.74 -3.42 -0.97
CA VAL A 32 -15.61 -2.56 -0.69
C VAL A 32 -14.74 -2.88 -1.86
N ALA A 33 -14.87 -2.07 -2.92
CA ALA A 33 -13.99 -2.12 -4.06
C ALA A 33 -12.65 -1.96 -3.38
N ALA A 34 -11.94 -3.09 -3.20
CA ALA A 34 -10.66 -3.10 -2.54
C ALA A 34 -9.88 -2.09 -3.34
N VAL A 35 -9.60 -0.94 -2.72
CA VAL A 35 -8.97 0.17 -3.41
C VAL A 35 -7.64 -0.40 -3.82
N ALA A 36 -7.55 -0.78 -5.10
CA ALA A 36 -6.42 -1.52 -5.62
C ALA A 36 -5.22 -0.67 -5.24
N PHE A 37 -4.37 -1.22 -4.38
CA PHE A 37 -3.23 -0.54 -3.81
C PHE A 37 -2.38 -0.07 -4.99
N LYS A 38 -2.60 1.18 -5.39
CA LYS A 38 -1.98 1.75 -6.58
C LYS A 38 -0.61 2.21 -6.15
N ALA A 39 0.27 1.23 -6.11
CA ALA A 39 1.53 1.38 -5.46
C ALA A 39 2.37 2.46 -6.15
N PRO A 40 2.98 3.37 -5.39
CA PRO A 40 3.86 4.37 -5.97
C PRO A 40 5.13 3.71 -6.50
N GLN A 41 5.54 4.08 -7.71
CA GLN A 41 6.88 3.79 -8.23
C GLN A 41 7.94 4.20 -7.21
N PHE A 42 8.97 3.37 -7.02
CA PHE A 42 10.04 3.66 -6.08
C PHE A 42 10.82 4.93 -6.46
N TRP A 43 11.09 5.80 -5.48
CA TRP A 43 11.81 7.06 -5.70
C TRP A 43 13.26 6.93 -5.24
N GLN A 44 14.16 6.61 -6.17
CA GLN A 44 15.60 6.47 -5.90
C GLN A 44 16.25 7.76 -5.38
N THR A 45 15.74 8.93 -5.76
CA THR A 45 16.24 10.25 -5.32
C THR A 45 15.81 10.59 -3.89
N ASN A 46 14.70 10.02 -3.41
CA ASN A 46 14.17 10.29 -2.08
C ASN A 46 13.45 9.07 -1.51
N ALA A 47 14.23 8.05 -1.17
CA ALA A 47 13.73 6.80 -0.61
C ALA A 47 12.97 7.03 0.71
N LYS A 48 13.43 7.98 1.54
CA LYS A 48 12.80 8.33 2.82
C LYS A 48 11.36 8.84 2.67
N ALA A 49 11.13 9.80 1.77
CA ALA A 49 9.79 10.31 1.50
C ALA A 49 8.88 9.24 0.88
N TRP A 50 9.43 8.35 0.05
CA TRP A 50 8.68 7.22 -0.50
C TRP A 50 8.22 6.25 0.59
N PHE A 51 9.08 5.91 1.55
CA PHE A 51 8.70 5.06 2.69
C PHE A 51 7.61 5.69 3.56
N LEU A 52 7.69 7.00 3.85
CA LEU A 52 6.63 7.70 4.59
C LEU A 52 5.27 7.58 3.90
N ARG A 53 5.25 7.73 2.56
CA ARG A 53 4.03 7.56 1.77
C ARG A 53 3.54 6.11 1.79
N LEU A 54 4.46 5.15 1.67
CA LEU A 54 4.13 3.73 1.69
C LEU A 54 3.51 3.31 3.03
N GLU A 55 4.09 3.77 4.14
CA GLU A 55 3.61 3.48 5.49
C GLU A 55 2.22 4.08 5.74
N ALA A 56 1.98 5.30 5.24
CA ALA A 56 0.65 5.89 5.25
C ALA A 56 -0.35 5.03 4.46
N ALA A 57 0.04 4.50 3.29
CA ALA A 57 -0.82 3.63 2.49
C ALA A 57 -1.09 2.28 3.15
N PHE A 58 -0.14 1.72 3.89
CA PHE A 58 -0.37 0.51 4.70
C PHE A 58 -1.35 0.75 5.85
N ALA A 59 -1.29 1.95 6.46
CA ALA A 59 -2.18 2.34 7.55
C ALA A 59 -3.61 2.63 7.06
N THR A 60 -3.78 3.19 5.85
CA THR A 60 -5.09 3.51 5.27
C THR A 60 -5.73 2.35 4.51
N HIS A 61 -5.01 1.25 4.30
CA HIS A 61 -5.56 0.03 3.70
C HIS A 61 -6.58 -0.62 4.66
N THR A 62 -7.64 -1.21 4.10
CA THR A 62 -8.70 -1.88 4.86
C THR A 62 -8.80 -3.34 4.40
N PRO A 63 -8.35 -4.33 5.20
CA PRO A 63 -7.81 -4.21 6.56
C PRO A 63 -6.37 -3.64 6.62
N PRO A 64 -5.93 -2.98 7.71
CA PRO A 64 -4.60 -2.39 7.80
C PRO A 64 -3.48 -3.41 7.61
N ILE A 65 -2.47 -3.05 6.83
CA ILE A 65 -1.31 -3.90 6.59
C ILE A 65 -0.34 -3.71 7.75
N SER A 66 -0.51 -4.48 8.81
CA SER A 66 0.34 -4.41 10.02
C SER A 66 1.44 -5.47 10.04
N GLN A 67 1.19 -6.63 9.42
CA GLN A 67 2.11 -7.77 9.44
C GLN A 67 3.43 -7.47 8.72
N ASP A 68 4.55 -7.68 9.41
CA ASP A 68 5.92 -7.45 8.90
C ASP A 68 6.18 -8.20 7.59
N THR A 69 5.80 -9.48 7.53
CA THR A 69 5.97 -10.31 6.34
C THR A 69 5.14 -9.78 5.16
N THR A 70 3.91 -9.34 5.40
CA THR A 70 3.06 -8.74 4.35
C THR A 70 3.62 -7.41 3.85
N LYS A 71 4.13 -6.55 4.74
CA LYS A 71 4.81 -5.30 4.36
C LYS A 71 6.06 -5.58 3.51
N PHE A 72 6.87 -6.55 3.92
CA PHE A 72 8.05 -6.98 3.18
C PHE A 72 7.70 -7.42 1.75
N HIS A 73 6.72 -8.31 1.59
CA HIS A 73 6.28 -8.76 0.26
C HIS A 73 5.68 -7.64 -0.58
N HIS A 74 4.96 -6.69 0.04
CA HIS A 74 4.51 -5.50 -0.68
C HIS A 74 5.69 -4.69 -1.18
N VAL A 75 6.63 -4.31 -0.32
CA VAL A 75 7.83 -3.52 -0.72
C VAL A 75 8.55 -4.20 -1.87
N VAL A 76 8.83 -5.51 -1.77
CA VAL A 76 9.53 -6.28 -2.82
C VAL A 76 8.83 -6.18 -4.18
N GLN A 77 7.49 -6.20 -4.21
CA GLN A 77 6.73 -6.05 -5.46
C GLN A 77 6.80 -4.64 -6.06
N LEU A 78 7.20 -3.62 -5.28
CA LEU A 78 7.29 -2.23 -5.73
C LEU A 78 8.67 -1.84 -6.23
N LEU A 79 9.68 -2.69 -5.98
CA LEU A 79 11.06 -2.42 -6.37
C LEU A 79 11.25 -2.72 -7.85
N ASP A 80 11.92 -1.81 -8.55
CA ASP A 80 12.43 -2.06 -9.89
C ASP A 80 13.62 -3.04 -9.87
N SER A 81 13.99 -3.57 -11.04
CA SER A 81 15.10 -4.54 -11.17
C SER A 81 16.44 -4.01 -10.64
N THR A 82 16.72 -2.72 -10.86
CA THR A 82 17.97 -2.08 -10.39
C THR A 82 17.99 -1.99 -8.87
N THR A 83 16.88 -1.55 -8.29
CA THR A 83 16.71 -1.45 -6.84
C THR A 83 16.73 -2.82 -6.16
N SER A 84 16.03 -3.81 -6.73
CA SER A 84 15.99 -5.18 -6.22
C SER A 84 17.39 -5.81 -6.19
N ARG A 85 18.20 -5.60 -7.23
CA ARG A 85 19.60 -6.09 -7.27
C ARG A 85 20.44 -5.53 -6.12
N ARG A 86 20.24 -4.27 -5.74
CA ARG A 86 21.03 -3.63 -4.65
C ARG A 86 20.71 -4.20 -3.28
N VAL A 87 19.49 -4.69 -3.06
CA VAL A 87 19.04 -5.25 -1.77
C VAL A 87 18.81 -6.76 -1.82
N GLN A 88 19.27 -7.42 -2.88
CA GLN A 88 19.11 -8.85 -3.13
C GLN A 88 19.56 -9.70 -1.93
N ALA A 89 20.67 -9.34 -1.29
CA ALA A 89 21.18 -10.08 -0.12
C ALA A 89 20.16 -10.17 1.02
N VAL A 90 19.43 -9.08 1.28
CA VAL A 90 18.38 -9.02 2.32
C VAL A 90 17.11 -9.74 1.86
N MET A 91 16.86 -9.79 0.54
CA MET A 91 15.71 -10.49 -0.03
C MET A 91 15.90 -12.02 -0.02
N GLU A 92 17.10 -12.50 -0.29
CA GLU A 92 17.44 -13.93 -0.33
C GLU A 92 17.60 -14.51 1.07
N ASN A 93 18.18 -13.74 1.99
CA ASN A 93 18.39 -14.15 3.37
C ASN A 93 17.73 -13.15 4.34
N PRO A 94 16.38 -13.10 4.39
CA PRO A 94 15.69 -12.21 5.29
C PRO A 94 15.86 -12.66 6.75
N PRO A 95 15.99 -11.72 7.71
CA PRO A 95 16.08 -12.05 9.12
C PRO A 95 14.78 -12.71 9.62
N PRO A 96 14.84 -13.49 10.72
CA PRO A 96 13.67 -14.18 11.27
C PRO A 96 12.58 -13.22 11.77
N SER A 97 12.96 -12.01 12.18
CA SER A 97 12.06 -10.93 12.61
C SER A 97 12.51 -9.58 12.04
N GLY A 98 11.57 -8.65 11.86
CA GLY A 98 11.87 -7.30 11.36
C GLY A 98 12.34 -7.26 9.91
N LYS A 99 11.78 -8.11 9.04
CA LYS A 99 12.16 -8.21 7.62
C LYS A 99 11.93 -6.88 6.91
N TYR A 100 10.81 -6.23 7.22
CA TYR A 100 10.48 -4.93 6.64
C TYR A 100 11.49 -3.86 7.07
N GLU A 101 11.83 -3.80 8.36
CA GLU A 101 12.81 -2.82 8.87
C GLU A 101 14.22 -3.06 8.32
N ALA A 102 14.64 -4.32 8.21
CA ALA A 102 15.92 -4.65 7.59
C ALA A 102 15.98 -4.23 6.12
N LEU A 103 14.92 -4.50 5.35
CA LEU A 103 14.81 -4.08 3.95
C LEU A 103 14.76 -2.56 3.81
N LYS A 104 14.00 -1.88 4.68
CA LYS A 104 13.90 -0.43 4.73
C LYS A 104 15.25 0.21 5.02
N ALA A 105 15.98 -0.27 6.03
CA ALA A 105 17.31 0.22 6.38
C ALA A 105 18.31 0.00 5.23
N ALA A 106 18.29 -1.17 4.58
CA ALA A 106 19.16 -1.45 3.44
C ALA A 106 18.88 -0.52 2.25
N LEU A 107 17.60 -0.28 1.94
CA LEU A 107 17.19 0.66 0.89
C LEU A 107 17.59 2.10 1.23
N LEU A 108 17.33 2.56 2.45
CA LEU A 108 17.73 3.90 2.87
C LEU A 108 19.24 4.10 2.78
N ASN A 109 20.03 3.15 3.28
CA ASN A 109 21.49 3.23 3.20
C ASN A 109 21.98 3.30 1.74
N ALA A 110 21.44 2.44 0.85
CA ALA A 110 21.85 2.40 -0.55
C ALA A 110 21.56 3.71 -1.31
N TYR A 111 20.46 4.40 -1.00
CA TYR A 111 20.01 5.58 -1.75
C TYR A 111 20.31 6.92 -1.05
N GLU A 112 20.33 7.00 0.29
CA GLU A 112 20.74 8.21 1.01
C GLU A 112 22.24 8.49 0.82
N ALA A 113 23.10 7.46 0.87
CA ALA A 113 24.52 7.64 0.60
C ALA A 113 24.77 8.13 -0.84
N THR A 114 23.96 7.67 -1.79
CA THR A 114 24.03 8.12 -3.18
C THR A 114 23.55 9.57 -3.33
N GLN A 115 22.50 9.97 -2.61
CA GLN A 115 21.99 11.33 -2.65
C GLN A 115 23.01 12.34 -2.08
N LEU A 116 23.61 12.03 -0.94
CA LEU A 116 24.61 12.90 -0.31
C LEU A 116 25.87 13.07 -1.18
N GLN A 117 26.30 11.99 -1.85
CA GLN A 117 27.37 12.06 -2.84
C GLN A 117 27.02 12.94 -4.04
N LYS A 118 25.78 12.85 -4.56
CA LYS A 118 25.31 13.73 -5.63
C LYS A 118 25.30 15.19 -5.18
N ASP A 119 24.82 15.46 -3.98
CA ASP A 119 24.73 16.82 -3.43
C ASP A 119 26.13 17.44 -3.26
N SER A 120 27.09 16.67 -2.75
CA SER A 120 28.50 17.10 -2.66
C SER A 120 29.17 17.28 -4.03
N ALA A 121 28.88 16.41 -4.99
CA ALA A 121 29.40 16.55 -6.36
C ALA A 121 28.85 17.82 -7.04
N LEU A 122 27.56 18.14 -6.83
CA LEU A 122 26.96 19.39 -7.33
C LEU A 122 27.61 20.61 -6.68
N LEU A 123 27.83 20.60 -5.37
CA LEU A 123 28.51 21.70 -4.67
C LEU A 123 29.97 21.86 -5.15
N SER A 124 30.69 20.76 -5.38
CA SER A 124 32.05 20.77 -5.91
C SER A 124 32.10 21.27 -7.36
N LEU A 125 31.08 20.98 -8.18
CA LEU A 125 31.01 21.44 -9.57
C LEU A 125 30.70 22.95 -9.65
N ASN A 126 29.84 23.44 -8.74
CA ASN A 126 29.55 24.87 -8.59
C ASN A 126 30.70 25.66 -7.92
N GLY A 127 31.69 24.98 -7.35
CA GLY A 127 32.91 25.58 -6.76
C GLY A 127 33.95 26.08 -7.76
N LEU A 128 33.70 26.00 -9.08
CA LEU A 128 34.54 26.66 -10.09
C LEU A 128 34.28 28.17 -10.23
N GLY A 129 33.37 28.74 -9.43
CA GLY A 129 33.07 30.18 -9.43
C GLY A 129 34.02 31.04 -8.59
N ASP A 130 34.83 30.46 -7.71
CA ASP A 130 35.70 31.18 -6.76
C ASP A 130 37.18 31.20 -7.16
N ARG A 131 37.49 30.94 -8.44
CA ARG A 131 38.78 31.34 -8.99
C ARG A 131 38.76 32.85 -9.14
N LYS A 132 39.30 33.54 -8.14
CA LYS A 132 39.61 34.97 -8.24
C LYS A 132 40.39 35.19 -9.56
N PRO A 133 39.94 36.06 -10.47
CA PRO A 133 40.68 36.36 -11.71
C PRO A 133 42.05 37.04 -11.43
N SER A 134 42.36 37.31 -10.16
CA SER A 134 43.60 37.91 -9.67
C SER A 134 44.85 37.01 -9.77
N GLU A 135 44.73 35.73 -10.14
CA GLU A 135 45.87 34.81 -10.34
C GLU A 135 46.14 34.46 -11.82
N LEU A 136 45.45 35.12 -12.76
CA LEU A 136 45.67 34.97 -14.21
C LEU A 136 46.47 36.12 -14.83
N LEU A 137 47.31 36.80 -14.05
CA LEU A 137 48.27 37.79 -14.56
C LEU A 137 49.60 37.76 -13.80
#